data_AF-A0A2M7BHQ1-F1
#
_entry.id   AF-A0A2M7BHQ1-F1
#
_cell.length_a   1.000
_cell.length_b   1.000
_cell.length_c   1.000
_cell.angle_alpha   90.00
_cell.angle_beta   90.00
_cell.angle_gamma   90.00
#
_symmetry.space_group_name_H-M   'P 1'
#
loop_
_entity.id
_entity.type
_entity.pdbx_description
1 polymer ?
#
loop_
_entity_poly.entity_id
_entity_poly.type
_entity_poly.pdbx_seq_one_letter_code
_entity_poly.pdbx_strand_id
1 'polypeptide(L)'
;FHYLPGDHEVMEKPEGDICWKTRRAVVGKNLKHKTAILTRVAGSDLECLTPRSVNAFKTYGGIGFFHRGTTLQEWLIPLVCIQWAKKAQKTGIVLKPIAEITTQEPMVEIEPDTRGKKNLLGEIDGSYLGRQITIKIRDAASGKVLFKSAAVAVSPHDEVRQIKLAKVSGAEGRFGQKLTLEIVDADDEALLTTAEVVLKTDMDEWL
;
A
#
# COMPACT_ATOMS: atom_id res chain seq x y z
N PHE A 1 44.79 12.41 -4.99
CA PHE A 1 45.13 12.12 -6.40
C PHE A 1 43.85 12.03 -7.20
N HIS A 2 43.61 12.96 -8.12
CA HIS A 2 42.43 12.97 -9.00
C HIS A 2 42.85 12.45 -10.38
N TYR A 3 42.23 11.36 -10.83
CA TYR A 3 42.51 10.77 -12.13
C TYR A 3 41.70 11.49 -13.21
N LEU A 4 42.40 12.01 -14.22
CA LEU A 4 41.80 12.54 -15.43
C LEU A 4 41.62 11.38 -16.42
N PRO A 5 40.39 11.04 -16.84
CA PRO A 5 40.16 9.99 -17.80
C PRO A 5 40.80 10.33 -19.14
N GLY A 6 41.34 9.31 -19.82
CA GLY A 6 41.73 9.46 -21.22
C GLY A 6 40.49 9.59 -22.10
N ASP A 7 40.62 10.23 -23.26
CA ASP A 7 39.51 10.44 -24.20
C ASP A 7 38.82 9.13 -24.63
N HIS A 8 39.54 8.01 -24.61
CA HIS A 8 39.06 6.67 -24.94
C HIS A 8 38.26 5.98 -23.83
N GLU A 9 38.28 6.51 -22.59
CA GLU A 9 37.54 5.97 -21.44
C GLU A 9 36.15 6.61 -21.29
N VAL A 10 35.89 7.69 -22.03
CA VAL A 10 34.60 8.41 -22.04
C VAL A 10 33.85 8.08 -23.34
N MET A 11 32.70 7.44 -23.19
CA MET A 11 31.84 7.04 -24.29
C MET A 11 30.73 8.05 -24.54
N GLU A 12 30.25 8.11 -25.79
CA GLU A 12 29.05 8.88 -26.16
C GLU A 12 27.84 8.39 -25.35
N LYS A 13 26.83 9.25 -25.19
CA LYS A 13 25.59 8.80 -24.56
C LYS A 13 24.82 7.90 -25.53
N PRO A 14 24.15 6.85 -25.03
CA PRO A 14 23.16 6.14 -25.81
C PRO A 14 22.04 7.03 -26.32
N GLU A 15 21.45 6.63 -27.45
CA GLU A 15 20.27 7.22 -28.06
C GLU A 15 19.03 6.35 -27.78
N GLY A 16 17.83 6.92 -27.94
CA GLY A 16 16.54 6.25 -27.73
C GLY A 16 15.64 6.99 -26.75
N ASP A 17 14.57 6.33 -26.32
CA ASP A 17 13.60 6.86 -25.35
C ASP A 17 14.14 6.66 -23.94
N ILE A 18 14.99 7.58 -23.49
CA ILE A 18 15.69 7.47 -22.20
C ILE A 18 14.77 7.83 -21.04
N CYS A 19 14.50 6.85 -20.18
CA CYS A 19 13.72 7.05 -18.94
C CYS A 19 14.62 7.38 -17.75
N TRP A 20 15.83 6.82 -17.71
CA TRP A 20 16.79 7.03 -16.61
C TRP A 20 18.23 6.95 -17.11
N LYS A 21 19.11 7.76 -16.52
CA LYS A 21 20.52 7.81 -16.93
C LYS A 21 21.44 8.09 -15.77
N THR A 22 22.56 7.38 -15.75
CA THR A 22 23.73 7.63 -14.92
C THR A 22 24.98 7.63 -15.79
N ARG A 23 26.14 7.79 -15.17
CA ARG A 23 27.44 7.65 -15.85
C ARG A 23 27.71 6.22 -16.34
N ARG A 24 27.03 5.20 -15.79
CA ARG A 24 27.35 3.78 -16.01
C ARG A 24 26.17 2.93 -16.47
N ALA A 25 24.96 3.50 -16.52
CA ALA A 25 23.78 2.81 -16.97
C ALA A 25 22.79 3.81 -17.55
N VAL A 26 22.17 3.44 -18.66
CA VAL A 26 21.07 4.18 -19.28
C VAL A 26 19.92 3.21 -19.49
N VAL A 27 18.75 3.54 -18.97
CA VAL A 27 17.55 2.71 -19.04
C VAL A 27 16.47 3.44 -19.84
N GLY A 28 15.77 2.71 -20.70
CA GLY A 28 14.80 3.30 -21.63
C GLY A 28 14.25 2.28 -22.62
N LYS A 29 13.67 2.78 -23.72
CA LYS A 29 13.15 1.96 -24.82
C LYS A 29 13.89 2.28 -26.12
N ASN A 30 14.02 1.28 -26.99
CA ASN A 30 14.69 1.39 -28.28
C ASN A 30 16.11 1.96 -28.16
N LEU A 31 16.83 1.53 -27.12
CA LEU A 31 18.12 2.06 -26.76
C LEU A 31 19.20 1.61 -27.75
N LYS A 32 20.02 2.57 -28.23
CA LYS A 32 21.09 2.31 -29.19
C LYS A 32 22.40 2.92 -28.74
N HIS A 33 23.47 2.14 -28.86
CA HIS A 33 24.84 2.62 -28.67
C HIS A 33 25.82 1.69 -29.38
N LYS A 34 26.89 2.24 -29.95
CA LYS A 34 27.83 1.53 -30.84
C LYS A 34 28.50 0.32 -30.16
N THR A 35 28.83 0.43 -28.88
CA THR A 35 29.68 -0.55 -28.18
C THR A 35 29.20 -0.96 -26.79
N ALA A 36 28.11 -0.36 -26.29
CA ALA A 36 27.62 -0.64 -24.94
C ALA A 36 26.85 -1.97 -24.93
N ILE A 37 26.82 -2.63 -23.78
CA ILE A 37 26.13 -3.90 -23.61
C ILE A 37 24.67 -3.59 -23.34
N LEU A 38 23.79 -4.11 -24.20
CA LEU A 38 22.34 -4.05 -24.05
C LEU A 38 21.87 -5.27 -23.25
N THR A 39 21.11 -5.01 -22.18
CA THR A 39 20.41 -6.04 -21.42
C THR A 39 18.94 -5.67 -21.28
N ARG A 40 18.08 -6.68 -21.18
CA ARG A 40 16.66 -6.46 -20.86
C ARG A 40 16.49 -6.27 -19.37
N VAL A 41 15.66 -5.33 -18.96
CA VAL A 41 15.27 -5.16 -17.56
C VAL A 41 14.19 -6.19 -17.25
N ALA A 42 14.52 -7.15 -16.37
CA ALA A 42 13.63 -8.23 -16.00
C ALA A 42 12.25 -7.71 -15.54
N GLY A 43 11.18 -8.36 -15.99
CA GLY A 43 9.81 -8.01 -15.62
C GLY A 43 9.26 -6.71 -16.25
N SER A 44 9.95 -6.13 -17.24
CA SER A 44 9.50 -4.92 -17.92
C SER A 44 9.78 -4.96 -19.43
N ASP A 45 9.24 -3.99 -20.17
CA ASP A 45 9.56 -3.75 -21.58
C ASP A 45 10.77 -2.80 -21.77
N LEU A 46 11.52 -2.53 -20.70
CA LEU A 46 12.67 -1.63 -20.70
C LEU A 46 13.98 -2.36 -21.03
N GLU A 47 14.91 -1.58 -21.56
CA GLU A 47 16.26 -1.97 -21.89
C GLU A 47 17.25 -1.18 -21.03
N CYS A 48 18.41 -1.75 -20.76
CA CYS A 48 19.52 -1.11 -20.07
C CYS A 48 20.79 -1.21 -20.90
N LEU A 49 21.42 -0.06 -21.21
CA LEU A 49 22.74 0.01 -21.81
C LEU A 49 23.79 0.35 -20.77
N THR A 50 24.88 -0.38 -20.79
CA THR A 50 26.05 -0.14 -19.93
C THR A 50 27.36 -0.12 -20.73
N PRO A 51 28.30 0.75 -20.36
CA PRO A 51 29.60 0.81 -21.02
C PRO A 51 30.41 -0.44 -20.67
N ARG A 52 31.22 -0.93 -21.62
CA ARG A 52 32.10 -2.08 -21.40
C ARG A 52 33.26 -1.69 -20.49
N SER A 53 33.71 -2.63 -19.64
CA SER A 53 34.92 -2.49 -18.83
C SER A 53 34.90 -1.19 -17.99
N VAL A 54 36.03 -0.53 -17.82
CA VAL A 54 36.18 0.68 -17.02
C VAL A 54 35.59 1.95 -17.64
N ASN A 55 34.92 1.87 -18.80
CA ASN A 55 34.39 3.05 -19.50
C ASN A 55 33.13 3.63 -18.84
N ALA A 56 32.80 4.89 -19.17
CA ALA A 56 31.57 5.55 -18.72
C ALA A 56 30.94 6.43 -19.80
N PHE A 57 29.63 6.64 -19.73
CA PHE A 57 28.94 7.60 -20.58
C PHE A 57 29.24 9.04 -20.17
N LYS A 58 29.44 9.91 -21.16
CA LYS A 58 29.65 11.36 -20.96
C LYS A 58 28.50 11.95 -20.14
N THR A 59 28.78 12.79 -19.14
CA THR A 59 27.76 13.55 -18.39
C THR A 59 28.04 15.06 -18.43
N TYR A 60 27.03 15.88 -18.15
CA TYR A 60 27.19 17.35 -18.14
C TYR A 60 28.06 17.76 -16.95
N GLY A 61 29.02 18.66 -17.16
CA GLY A 61 29.90 19.21 -16.10
C GLY A 61 31.37 18.76 -16.11
N GLY A 62 31.82 17.94 -17.07
CA GLY A 62 33.20 17.42 -17.09
C GLY A 62 33.42 16.33 -16.04
N ILE A 63 34.15 15.26 -16.38
CA ILE A 63 34.32 14.10 -15.50
C ILE A 63 35.68 14.20 -14.81
N GLY A 64 35.69 14.64 -13.55
CA GLY A 64 36.93 14.78 -12.76
C GLY A 64 37.28 13.59 -11.83
N PHE A 65 36.51 12.51 -11.83
CA PHE A 65 36.65 11.48 -10.80
C PHE A 65 36.33 10.06 -11.33
N PHE A 66 37.38 9.29 -11.66
CA PHE A 66 37.31 7.83 -11.69
C PHE A 66 38.25 7.26 -10.63
N HIS A 67 37.74 6.36 -9.80
CA HIS A 67 38.59 5.51 -8.99
C HIS A 67 38.93 4.29 -9.85
N ARG A 68 40.24 4.02 -10.07
CA ARG A 68 40.71 2.74 -10.63
C ARG A 68 40.43 1.64 -9.60
N GLY A 69 39.20 1.16 -9.58
CA GLY A 69 38.84 -0.11 -8.97
C GLY A 69 38.82 -1.15 -10.08
N THR A 70 39.85 -1.99 -10.16
CA THR A 70 39.75 -3.31 -10.78
C THR A 70 38.79 -4.13 -9.92
N THR A 71 37.50 -3.98 -10.15
CA THR A 71 36.48 -4.77 -9.46
C THR A 71 35.46 -5.19 -10.48
N LEU A 72 35.13 -6.49 -10.48
CA LEU A 72 34.03 -7.07 -11.25
C LEU A 72 32.84 -6.10 -11.26
N GLN A 73 32.32 -5.79 -12.43
CA GLN A 73 31.03 -5.12 -12.54
C GLN A 73 29.95 -6.15 -12.29
N GLU A 74 29.58 -6.33 -11.03
CA GLU A 74 28.43 -7.13 -10.64
C GLU A 74 27.16 -6.32 -10.82
N TRP A 75 26.18 -6.93 -11.49
CA TRP A 75 24.87 -6.34 -11.68
C TRP A 75 23.92 -6.88 -10.62
N LEU A 76 23.52 -6.03 -9.69
CA LEU A 76 22.41 -6.30 -8.80
C LEU A 76 21.21 -5.48 -9.28
N ILE A 77 20.30 -6.12 -10.02
CA ILE A 77 19.00 -5.52 -10.38
C ILE A 77 17.98 -6.06 -9.37
N PRO A 78 17.56 -5.30 -8.35
CA PRO A 78 16.50 -5.74 -7.45
C PRO A 78 15.19 -5.84 -8.23
N LEU A 79 14.69 -7.05 -8.38
CA LEU A 79 13.42 -7.34 -9.03
C LEU A 79 12.34 -7.51 -7.96
N VAL A 80 11.38 -6.59 -7.91
CA VAL A 80 10.16 -6.76 -7.10
C VAL A 80 9.06 -7.26 -8.03
N CYS A 81 8.86 -8.58 -8.05
CA CYS A 81 7.73 -9.19 -8.75
C CYS A 81 6.49 -9.18 -7.85
N ILE A 82 5.49 -8.37 -8.18
CA ILE A 82 4.18 -8.43 -7.53
C ILE A 82 3.30 -9.38 -8.34
N GLN A 83 3.08 -10.59 -7.82
CA GLN A 83 2.15 -11.55 -8.40
C GLN A 83 0.87 -11.59 -7.56
N TRP A 84 -0.26 -11.20 -8.16
CA TRP A 84 -1.57 -11.36 -7.55
C TRP A 84 -2.10 -12.77 -7.83
N ALA A 85 -2.63 -13.44 -6.81
CA ALA A 85 -3.33 -14.70 -7.02
C ALA A 85 -4.49 -14.51 -8.02
N LYS A 86 -4.66 -15.44 -8.97
CA LYS A 86 -5.71 -15.36 -10.02
C LYS A 86 -7.15 -15.24 -9.49
N LYS A 87 -7.36 -15.46 -8.19
CA LYS A 87 -8.64 -15.35 -7.47
C LYS A 87 -8.46 -14.64 -6.12
N ALA A 88 -7.78 -13.50 -6.12
CA ALA A 88 -7.65 -12.71 -4.90
C ALA A 88 -9.01 -12.15 -4.45
N GLN A 89 -9.32 -12.23 -3.17
CA GLN A 89 -10.56 -11.71 -2.56
C GLN A 89 -10.24 -10.88 -1.32
N LYS A 90 -10.94 -9.77 -1.11
CA LYS A 90 -10.78 -8.97 0.13
C LYS A 90 -11.31 -9.77 1.32
N THR A 91 -10.60 -9.75 2.44
CA THR A 91 -10.99 -10.38 3.71
C THR A 91 -12.36 -9.89 4.18
N GLY A 92 -13.25 -10.80 4.59
CA GLY A 92 -14.53 -10.45 5.21
C GLY A 92 -14.30 -9.94 6.65
N ILE A 93 -15.28 -9.23 7.20
CA ILE A 93 -15.21 -8.71 8.57
C ILE A 93 -16.35 -9.27 9.39
N VAL A 94 -16.02 -9.77 10.57
CA VAL A 94 -16.98 -10.22 11.57
C VAL A 94 -17.01 -9.20 12.70
N LEU A 95 -18.20 -8.68 12.98
CA LEU A 95 -18.46 -7.84 14.14
C LEU A 95 -18.78 -8.73 15.34
N LYS A 96 -18.09 -8.52 16.47
CA LYS A 96 -18.49 -9.17 17.73
C LYS A 96 -19.81 -8.57 18.23
N PRO A 97 -20.67 -9.37 18.86
CA PRO A 97 -21.96 -8.90 19.34
C PRO A 97 -21.84 -7.65 20.23
N ILE A 98 -22.59 -6.62 19.86
CA ILE A 98 -22.79 -5.40 20.65
C ILE A 98 -24.27 -5.07 20.56
N ALA A 99 -24.89 -4.78 21.70
CA ALA A 99 -26.31 -4.45 21.77
C ALA A 99 -26.56 -3.00 22.17
N GLU A 100 -25.61 -2.37 22.87
CA GLU A 100 -25.81 -1.09 23.52
C GLU A 100 -24.60 -0.17 23.36
N ILE A 101 -24.85 1.11 23.17
CA ILE A 101 -23.86 2.19 23.14
C ILE A 101 -24.03 3.03 24.41
N THR A 102 -23.11 2.88 25.35
CA THR A 102 -23.21 3.48 26.70
C THR A 102 -22.33 4.71 26.90
N THR A 103 -21.44 5.03 25.95
CA THR A 103 -20.51 6.15 26.02
C THR A 103 -20.51 6.97 24.72
N GLN A 104 -20.02 8.22 24.79
CA GLN A 104 -19.84 9.07 23.60
C GLN A 104 -18.55 8.74 22.80
N GLU A 105 -17.77 7.77 23.27
CA GLU A 105 -16.61 7.23 22.58
C GLU A 105 -16.70 5.70 22.52
N PRO A 106 -17.68 5.14 21.77
CA PRO A 106 -17.90 3.72 21.77
C PRO A 106 -16.74 2.97 21.16
N MET A 107 -16.50 1.78 21.70
CA MET A 107 -15.55 0.83 21.15
C MET A 107 -16.31 -0.39 20.63
N VAL A 108 -15.88 -0.88 19.47
CA VAL A 108 -16.46 -2.06 18.84
C VAL A 108 -15.36 -3.06 18.55
N GLU A 109 -15.65 -4.35 18.74
CA GLU A 109 -14.68 -5.40 18.45
C GLU A 109 -14.98 -6.04 17.10
N ILE A 110 -13.94 -6.17 16.29
CA ILE A 110 -14.00 -6.82 14.99
C ILE A 110 -12.93 -7.89 14.87
N GLU A 111 -13.14 -8.84 13.98
CA GLU A 111 -12.12 -9.80 13.57
C GLU A 111 -12.25 -10.08 12.06
N PRO A 112 -11.15 -10.45 11.39
CA PRO A 112 -11.24 -10.94 10.02
C PRO A 112 -11.97 -12.29 9.99
N ASP A 113 -12.80 -12.50 8.97
CA ASP A 113 -13.54 -13.76 8.79
C ASP A 113 -12.62 -14.97 8.52
N THR A 114 -11.35 -14.72 8.24
CA THR A 114 -10.29 -15.71 8.05
C THR A 114 -9.71 -16.27 9.34
N ARG A 115 -9.97 -15.66 10.51
CA ARG A 115 -9.40 -16.07 11.80
C ARG A 115 -9.64 -17.55 12.13
N GLY A 116 -10.81 -18.08 11.74
CA GLY A 116 -11.17 -19.50 11.87
C GLY A 116 -10.92 -20.37 10.63
N LYS A 117 -10.45 -19.79 9.52
CA LYS A 117 -10.29 -20.46 8.22
C LYS A 117 -8.82 -20.82 7.95
N LYS A 118 -8.22 -21.56 8.87
CA LYS A 118 -6.86 -22.09 8.72
C LYS A 118 -6.90 -23.46 8.03
N ASN A 119 -5.95 -23.73 7.15
CA ASN A 119 -5.75 -25.06 6.58
C ASN A 119 -5.19 -26.03 7.66
N LEU A 120 -4.99 -27.30 7.29
CA LEU A 120 -4.45 -28.33 8.20
C LEU A 120 -3.05 -28.01 8.73
N LEU A 121 -2.32 -27.09 8.09
CA LEU A 121 -0.99 -26.62 8.49
C LEU A 121 -1.05 -25.34 9.34
N GLY A 122 -2.25 -24.82 9.64
CA GLY A 122 -2.43 -23.60 10.42
C GLY A 122 -2.30 -22.31 9.61
N GLU A 123 -2.21 -22.38 8.28
CA GLU A 123 -2.02 -21.23 7.40
C GLU A 123 -3.36 -20.72 6.85
N ILE A 124 -3.43 -19.41 6.62
CA ILE A 124 -4.55 -18.78 5.93
C ILE A 124 -4.24 -18.76 4.42
N ASP A 125 -5.24 -19.07 3.60
CA ASP A 125 -5.10 -19.04 2.14
C ASP A 125 -4.57 -17.67 1.66
N GLY A 126 -3.48 -17.69 0.89
CA GLY A 126 -2.86 -16.49 0.32
C GLY A 126 -3.73 -15.75 -0.71
N SER A 127 -4.91 -16.27 -1.05
CA SER A 127 -5.91 -15.59 -1.86
C SER A 127 -6.61 -14.43 -1.13
N TYR A 128 -6.57 -14.39 0.22
CA TYR A 128 -7.19 -13.30 0.98
C TYR A 128 -6.28 -12.07 1.03
N LEU A 129 -6.83 -10.92 0.63
CA LEU A 129 -6.17 -9.62 0.68
C LEU A 129 -6.68 -8.81 1.86
N GLY A 130 -5.79 -8.01 2.45
CA GLY A 130 -6.20 -6.99 3.41
C GLY A 130 -7.13 -5.94 2.78
N ARG A 131 -7.86 -5.22 3.63
CA ARG A 131 -8.78 -4.16 3.22
C ARG A 131 -8.75 -2.97 4.17
N GLN A 132 -9.23 -1.83 3.71
CA GLN A 132 -9.55 -0.69 4.57
C GLN A 132 -11.04 -0.71 4.88
N ILE A 133 -11.41 -0.49 6.15
CA ILE A 133 -12.82 -0.38 6.55
C ILE A 133 -13.08 0.90 7.32
N THR A 134 -14.35 1.32 7.33
CA THR A 134 -14.87 2.35 8.22
C THR A 134 -16.10 1.80 8.94
N ILE A 135 -16.23 2.13 10.22
CA ILE A 135 -17.40 1.78 11.03
C ILE A 135 -18.23 3.05 11.22
N LYS A 136 -19.53 2.96 10.92
CA LYS A 136 -20.50 4.05 11.05
C LYS A 136 -21.63 3.56 11.95
N ILE A 137 -22.05 4.37 12.92
CA ILE A 137 -23.29 4.12 13.67
C ILE A 137 -24.27 5.21 13.27
N ARG A 138 -25.44 4.80 12.78
CA ARG A 138 -26.48 5.67 12.26
C ARG A 138 -27.73 5.58 13.09
N ASP A 139 -28.49 6.67 13.12
CA ASP A 139 -29.87 6.61 13.55
C ASP A 139 -30.70 5.75 12.58
N ALA A 140 -31.42 4.75 13.09
CA ALA A 140 -32.17 3.81 12.27
C ALA A 140 -33.36 4.49 11.54
N ALA A 141 -33.89 5.59 12.09
CA ALA A 141 -35.01 6.30 11.49
C ALA A 141 -34.58 7.30 10.40
N SER A 142 -33.58 8.14 10.67
CA SER A 142 -33.13 9.21 9.76
C SER A 142 -31.94 8.84 8.88
N GLY A 143 -31.19 7.79 9.21
CA GLY A 143 -29.93 7.43 8.56
C GLY A 143 -28.75 8.37 8.87
N LYS A 144 -28.95 9.38 9.73
CA LYS A 144 -27.91 10.33 10.14
C LYS A 144 -26.80 9.59 10.91
N VAL A 145 -25.54 9.80 10.51
CA VAL A 145 -24.38 9.22 11.19
C VAL A 145 -24.16 9.94 12.52
N LEU A 146 -24.14 9.19 13.62
CA LEU A 146 -23.89 9.70 14.96
C LEU A 146 -22.45 9.44 15.42
N PHE A 147 -21.91 8.27 15.08
CA PHE A 147 -20.52 7.89 15.37
C PHE A 147 -19.81 7.37 14.13
N LYS A 148 -18.51 7.64 14.02
CA LYS A 148 -17.68 7.19 12.90
C LYS A 148 -16.26 6.87 13.37
N SER A 149 -15.67 5.81 12.82
CA SER A 149 -14.23 5.52 12.99
C SER A 149 -13.38 6.21 11.93
N ALA A 150 -12.07 6.33 12.17
CA ALA A 150 -11.12 6.49 11.08
C ALA A 150 -11.11 5.25 10.18
N ALA A 151 -10.49 5.35 8.99
CA ALA A 151 -10.23 4.19 8.16
C ALA A 151 -9.23 3.26 8.87
N VAL A 152 -9.54 1.97 8.92
CA VAL A 152 -8.72 0.95 9.60
C VAL A 152 -8.32 -0.13 8.61
N ALA A 153 -7.02 -0.40 8.52
CA ALA A 153 -6.48 -1.47 7.70
C ALA A 153 -6.66 -2.81 8.42
N VAL A 154 -7.36 -3.77 7.82
CA VAL A 154 -7.53 -5.14 8.33
C VAL A 154 -6.81 -6.13 7.41
N SER A 155 -5.95 -6.94 7.99
CA SER A 155 -5.22 -8.04 7.37
C SER A 155 -5.97 -9.36 7.63
N PRO A 156 -5.92 -10.33 6.69
CA PRO A 156 -6.34 -11.70 6.96
C PRO A 156 -5.63 -12.32 8.18
N HIS A 157 -4.43 -11.81 8.45
CA HIS A 157 -3.51 -12.01 9.58
C HIS A 157 -4.04 -11.73 10.98
N ASP A 158 -4.96 -10.78 11.07
CA ASP A 158 -5.20 -10.08 12.32
C ASP A 158 -5.98 -10.93 13.33
N GLU A 159 -5.74 -10.64 14.60
CA GLU A 159 -6.59 -11.10 15.69
C GLU A 159 -7.80 -10.16 15.89
N VAL A 160 -8.50 -10.33 17.02
CA VAL A 160 -9.57 -9.41 17.41
C VAL A 160 -8.97 -8.03 17.64
N ARG A 161 -9.66 -7.00 17.14
CA ARG A 161 -9.28 -5.60 17.34
C ARG A 161 -10.43 -4.80 17.87
N GLN A 162 -10.11 -3.92 18.82
CA GLN A 162 -11.01 -2.90 19.33
C GLN A 162 -10.83 -1.62 18.52
N ILE A 163 -11.92 -1.15 17.91
CA ILE A 163 -11.94 0.08 17.12
C ILE A 163 -12.73 1.12 17.90
N LYS A 164 -12.07 2.23 18.22
CA LYS A 164 -12.71 3.40 18.83
C LYS A 164 -13.43 4.22 17.76
N LEU A 165 -14.67 4.61 18.04
CA LEU A 165 -15.42 5.55 17.21
C LEU A 165 -15.46 6.92 17.89
N ALA A 166 -15.51 7.96 17.08
CA ALA A 166 -15.72 9.32 17.51
C ALA A 166 -17.16 9.75 17.23
N LYS A 167 -17.74 10.54 18.13
CA LYS A 167 -18.97 11.30 17.88
C LYS A 167 -18.74 12.24 16.69
N VAL A 168 -19.69 12.27 15.75
CA VAL A 168 -19.68 13.25 14.66
C VAL A 168 -20.10 14.62 15.23
N SER A 169 -19.40 15.69 14.86
CA SER A 169 -19.73 17.05 15.32
C SER A 169 -21.17 17.43 14.97
N GLY A 170 -21.92 17.98 15.94
CA GLY A 170 -23.35 18.29 15.76
C GLY A 170 -24.26 17.06 15.65
N ALA A 171 -23.77 15.86 15.99
CA ALA A 171 -24.63 14.70 16.18
C ALA A 171 -25.34 14.78 17.52
N GLU A 172 -26.65 14.61 17.49
CA GLU A 172 -27.51 14.54 18.68
C GLU A 172 -28.21 13.19 18.66
N GLY A 173 -28.45 12.66 19.85
CA GLY A 173 -29.03 11.35 20.05
C GLY A 173 -29.61 11.24 21.45
N ARG A 174 -30.72 10.50 21.58
CA ARG A 174 -31.45 10.37 22.84
C ARG A 174 -31.33 8.96 23.40
N PHE A 175 -31.39 8.85 24.72
CA PHE A 175 -31.49 7.57 25.40
C PHE A 175 -32.64 6.72 24.82
N GLY A 176 -32.36 5.44 24.57
CA GLY A 176 -33.29 4.47 24.01
C GLY A 176 -33.43 4.53 22.48
N GLN A 177 -32.74 5.45 21.80
CA GLN A 177 -32.78 5.55 20.35
C GLN A 177 -32.20 4.29 19.69
N LYS A 178 -32.92 3.79 18.67
CA LYS A 178 -32.49 2.64 17.87
C LYS A 178 -31.49 3.10 16.81
N LEU A 179 -30.36 2.43 16.77
CA LEU A 179 -29.24 2.73 15.88
C LEU A 179 -28.90 1.51 15.03
N THR A 180 -28.26 1.77 13.91
CA THR A 180 -27.70 0.76 13.01
C THR A 180 -26.20 0.96 12.94
N LEU A 181 -25.44 -0.05 13.38
CA LEU A 181 -24.00 -0.11 13.19
C LEU A 181 -23.72 -0.76 11.84
N GLU A 182 -22.96 -0.08 11.00
CA GLU A 182 -22.53 -0.55 9.69
C GLU A 182 -21.00 -0.61 9.64
N ILE A 183 -20.46 -1.73 9.16
CA ILE A 183 -19.07 -1.80 8.71
C ILE A 183 -19.09 -1.74 7.19
N VAL A 184 -18.40 -0.76 6.62
CA VAL A 184 -18.28 -0.56 5.19
C VAL A 184 -16.83 -0.63 4.75
N ASP A 185 -16.59 -1.06 3.52
CA ASP A 185 -15.27 -0.91 2.89
C ASP A 185 -14.97 0.58 2.68
N ALA A 186 -13.75 1.01 3.00
CA ALA A 186 -13.37 2.42 2.91
C ALA A 186 -13.09 2.88 1.46
N ASP A 187 -12.84 1.94 0.54
CA ASP A 187 -12.50 2.25 -0.84
C ASP A 187 -13.75 2.53 -1.69
N ASP A 188 -14.84 1.79 -1.46
CA ASP A 188 -16.05 1.81 -2.31
C ASP A 188 -17.37 1.93 -1.53
N GLU A 189 -17.33 2.10 -0.21
CA GLU A 189 -18.48 2.15 0.70
C GLU A 189 -19.39 0.91 0.68
N ALA A 190 -18.92 -0.23 0.14
CA ALA A 190 -19.70 -1.46 0.15
C ALA A 190 -19.98 -1.94 1.58
N LEU A 191 -21.23 -2.26 1.89
CA LEU A 191 -21.65 -2.78 3.19
C LEU A 191 -21.11 -4.20 3.39
N LEU A 192 -20.42 -4.42 4.51
CA LEU A 192 -19.81 -5.70 4.87
C LEU A 192 -20.61 -6.45 5.93
N THR A 193 -21.06 -5.72 6.95
CA THR A 193 -21.90 -6.26 8.01
C THR A 193 -22.67 -5.14 8.69
N THR A 194 -23.79 -5.51 9.31
CA THR A 194 -24.67 -4.59 10.03
C THR A 194 -25.17 -5.22 11.33
N ALA A 195 -25.43 -4.39 12.33
CA ALA A 195 -26.04 -4.78 13.60
C ALA A 195 -26.98 -3.69 14.14
N GLU A 196 -28.06 -4.12 14.78
CA GLU A 196 -28.94 -3.23 15.53
C GLU A 196 -28.35 -2.98 16.93
N VAL A 197 -28.27 -1.71 17.32
CA VAL A 197 -27.76 -1.29 18.64
C VAL A 197 -28.66 -0.21 19.23
N VAL A 198 -28.70 -0.11 20.55
CA VAL A 198 -29.49 0.90 21.27
C VAL A 198 -28.58 1.90 21.95
N LEU A 199 -28.87 3.19 21.77
CA LEU A 199 -28.18 4.25 22.50
C LEU A 199 -28.65 4.27 23.96
N LYS A 200 -27.73 4.15 24.91
CA LYS A 200 -27.99 4.15 26.36
C LYS A 200 -27.39 5.37 27.08
N THR A 201 -27.12 6.42 26.33
CA THR A 201 -26.60 7.69 26.83
C THR A 201 -27.15 8.83 25.98
N ASP A 202 -27.41 10.00 26.57
CA ASP A 202 -27.79 11.18 25.81
C ASP A 202 -26.54 11.83 25.18
N MET A 203 -26.68 12.25 23.93
CA MET A 203 -25.60 12.87 23.15
C MET A 203 -25.84 14.36 22.99
N ASP A 204 -25.97 15.08 24.11
CA ASP A 204 -26.12 16.53 24.07
C ASP A 204 -24.75 17.22 23.94
N GLU A 205 -24.67 18.27 23.14
CA GLU A 205 -23.64 19.29 23.31
C GLU A 205 -24.13 20.24 24.41
N TRP A 206 -23.68 20.03 25.65
CA TRP A 206 -23.81 21.11 26.63
C TRP A 206 -22.89 22.24 26.18
N LEU A 207 -23.51 23.39 25.87
CA LEU A 207 -22.90 24.69 25.54
C LEU A 207 -21.70 25.05 26.40
#